data_AF-A0A947E3D2-F1
#
_entry.id   AF-A0A947E3D2-F1
#
_cell.length_a   1.000
_cell.length_b   1.000
_cell.length_c   1.000
_cell.angle_alpha   90.00
_cell.angle_beta   90.00
_cell.angle_gamma   90.00
#
_symmetry.space_group_name_H-M   'P 1'
#
loop_
_entity.id
_entity.type
_entity.pdbx_description
1 polymer ?
#
loop_
_entity_poly.entity_id
_entity_poly.type
_entity_poly.pdbx_seq_one_letter_code
_entity_poly.pdbx_strand_id
1 'polypeptide(L)'
;MQIGDAWRLLARNTTPECDALHAAGVGLFPMMVFAHRLTNNSKALMKLLRGLVLSAIWMPALVGAQAPAGNAPAQQSAAFRTCDTEGFMALNIARVYMAGGRKRDDVLPYVRGSAFGERLALELFEGVDNAEVKHYADFAAGKLQECAVREAMDLQQPAWKMRICYARTDIAFFLDMDRKTGADRQSAEAKTAERLTNREVYPSGLIQSVARAIYALEGSPEYLRRVMGTVFWTCLNSDASKDR
;
A
#
# COMPACT_ATOMS: atom_id res chain seq x y z
N MET A 1 4.72 27.30 -1.74
CA MET A 1 5.36 25.96 -1.82
C MET A 1 5.09 25.41 -3.21
N GLN A 2 6.12 25.02 -3.98
CA GLN A 2 5.90 24.36 -5.27
C GLN A 2 5.42 22.92 -5.03
N ILE A 3 4.63 22.34 -5.95
CA ILE A 3 4.08 20.97 -5.82
C ILE A 3 5.19 19.94 -5.61
N GLY A 4 6.33 20.10 -6.30
CA GLY A 4 7.50 19.25 -6.11
C GLY A 4 8.01 19.24 -4.66
N ASP A 5 8.09 20.41 -4.00
CA ASP A 5 8.56 20.53 -2.62
C ASP A 5 7.63 19.85 -1.60
N ALA A 6 6.32 19.87 -1.87
CA ALA A 6 5.34 19.20 -1.04
C ALA A 6 5.43 17.67 -1.15
N TRP A 7 5.65 17.14 -2.37
CA TRP A 7 5.89 15.70 -2.57
C TRP A 7 7.19 15.23 -1.93
N ARG A 8 8.24 16.05 -2.05
CA ARG A 8 9.53 15.84 -1.41
C ARG A 8 9.39 15.75 0.12
N LEU A 9 8.59 16.63 0.73
CA LEU A 9 8.31 16.60 2.17
C LEU A 9 7.61 15.30 2.60
N LEU A 10 6.62 14.84 1.81
CA LEU A 10 5.95 13.56 2.07
C LEU A 10 6.90 12.36 1.97
N ALA A 11 7.74 12.31 0.94
CA ALA A 11 8.71 11.24 0.75
C ALA A 11 9.69 11.14 1.94
N ARG A 12 10.15 12.29 2.49
CA ARG A 12 11.00 12.29 3.69
C ARG A 12 10.33 11.69 4.91
N ASN A 13 9.03 11.88 5.07
CA ASN A 13 8.31 11.42 6.25
C ASN A 13 7.92 9.94 6.16
N THR A 14 7.74 9.38 4.95
CA THR A 14 7.39 7.97 4.77
C THR A 14 8.61 7.03 4.82
N THR A 15 9.78 7.50 4.40
CA THR A 15 11.00 6.66 4.32
C THR A 15 11.41 6.07 5.68
N PRO A 16 11.49 6.85 6.78
CA PRO A 16 11.86 6.32 8.09
C PRO A 16 10.84 5.33 8.66
N GLU A 17 9.55 5.53 8.38
CA GLU A 17 8.48 4.62 8.80
C GLU A 17 8.64 3.25 8.11
N CYS A 18 8.94 3.26 6.81
CA CYS A 18 9.17 2.03 6.05
C CYS A 18 10.45 1.32 6.51
N ASP A 19 11.54 2.06 6.70
CA ASP A 19 12.80 1.51 7.19
C ASP A 19 12.65 0.88 8.58
N ALA A 20 11.86 1.50 9.47
CA ALA A 20 11.57 0.95 10.78
C ALA A 20 10.80 -0.39 10.69
N LEU A 21 9.86 -0.53 9.75
CA LEU A 21 9.13 -1.78 9.52
C LEU A 21 10.04 -2.89 8.97
N HIS A 22 10.97 -2.55 8.07
CA HIS A 22 11.97 -3.49 7.58
C HIS A 22 12.99 -3.88 8.66
N ALA A 23 13.44 -2.93 9.48
CA ALA A 23 14.36 -3.17 10.58
C ALA A 23 13.73 -3.99 11.72
N ALA A 24 12.42 -3.86 11.94
CA ALA A 24 11.67 -4.64 12.92
C ALA A 24 11.48 -6.12 12.54
N GLY A 25 11.99 -6.56 11.38
CA GLY A 25 12.07 -7.99 11.05
C GLY A 25 10.72 -8.66 10.79
N VAL A 26 9.72 -7.92 10.29
CA VAL A 26 8.41 -8.51 9.89
C VAL A 26 8.52 -9.39 8.63
N GLY A 27 9.73 -9.56 8.06
CA GLY A 27 10.02 -10.52 7.00
C GLY A 27 11.31 -11.32 7.26
N LEU A 28 11.33 -12.16 8.29
CA LEU A 28 12.33 -13.22 8.44
C LEU A 28 11.68 -14.58 8.18
N PHE A 29 11.61 -14.96 6.91
CA PHE A 29 11.77 -16.37 6.51
C PHE A 29 12.78 -16.43 5.37
N PRO A 30 13.68 -17.44 5.38
CA PRO A 30 14.94 -17.38 4.66
C PRO A 30 14.74 -17.56 3.17
N MET A 31 15.61 -16.91 2.40
CA MET A 31 15.93 -17.31 1.02
C MET A 31 16.13 -18.83 0.96
N MET A 32 15.14 -19.57 0.49
CA MET A 32 15.41 -20.87 -0.12
C MET A 32 15.81 -20.61 -1.58
N VAL A 33 17.11 -20.52 -1.77
CA VAL A 33 17.77 -20.73 -3.05
C VAL A 33 17.29 -22.08 -3.58
N PHE A 34 16.53 -22.07 -4.68
CA PHE A 34 16.27 -23.25 -5.49
C PHE A 34 17.59 -23.71 -6.12
N ALA A 35 18.35 -24.52 -5.39
CA ALA A 35 19.45 -25.28 -5.95
C ALA A 35 18.88 -26.57 -6.53
N HIS A 36 18.69 -26.58 -7.86
CA HIS A 36 18.55 -27.81 -8.62
C HIS A 36 19.77 -28.71 -8.36
N ARG A 37 19.57 -29.81 -7.63
CA ARG A 37 20.43 -30.99 -7.73
C ARG A 37 19.57 -32.23 -7.94
N LEU A 38 19.56 -32.67 -9.19
CA LEU A 38 19.26 -34.03 -9.58
C LEU A 38 20.17 -34.99 -8.81
N THR A 39 19.60 -35.85 -7.98
CA THR A 39 20.19 -37.17 -7.72
C THR A 39 19.08 -38.20 -7.61
N ASN A 40 19.04 -39.09 -8.60
CA ASN A 40 18.43 -40.41 -8.53
C ASN A 40 18.77 -41.08 -7.20
N ASN A 41 17.76 -41.56 -6.47
CA ASN A 41 17.67 -43.00 -6.28
C ASN A 41 16.32 -43.43 -5.73
N SER A 42 15.87 -44.50 -6.35
CA SER A 42 14.60 -45.18 -6.19
C SER A 42 14.67 -46.16 -5.03
N LYS A 43 13.50 -46.48 -4.47
CA LYS A 43 13.21 -47.62 -3.58
C LYS A 43 13.80 -47.54 -2.16
N ALA A 44 13.07 -46.88 -1.25
CA ALA A 44 12.83 -47.37 0.13
C ALA A 44 12.15 -46.28 0.98
N LEU A 45 10.81 -46.25 1.04
CA LEU A 45 10.08 -45.98 2.29
C LEU A 45 8.56 -46.21 2.13
N MET A 46 8.18 -47.26 1.40
CA MET A 46 6.80 -47.70 1.31
C MET A 46 6.67 -48.98 2.16
N LYS A 47 6.56 -48.81 3.49
CA LYS A 47 6.22 -49.85 4.47
C LYS A 47 6.15 -49.20 5.86
N LEU A 48 4.96 -48.75 6.25
CA LEU A 48 4.45 -48.70 7.64
C LEU A 48 3.06 -48.05 7.64
N LEU A 49 2.14 -48.67 6.89
CA LEU A 49 0.70 -48.53 7.05
C LEU A 49 0.17 -49.93 7.24
N ARG A 50 -0.16 -50.31 8.48
CA ARG A 50 -1.19 -51.30 8.85
C ARG A 50 -1.19 -51.56 10.35
N GLY A 51 -2.32 -51.27 10.97
CA GLY A 51 -2.82 -51.99 12.15
C GLY A 51 -2.82 -51.20 13.44
N LEU A 52 -3.96 -50.58 13.77
CA LEU A 52 -4.73 -50.87 14.98
C LEU A 52 -5.96 -49.97 15.06
N VAL A 53 -7.12 -50.60 14.93
CA VAL A 53 -8.46 -50.07 15.20
C VAL A 53 -8.90 -50.65 16.54
N LEU A 54 -9.71 -49.86 17.27
CA LEU A 54 -10.45 -50.12 18.53
C LEU A 54 -9.74 -49.78 19.84
N SER A 55 -10.13 -48.66 20.45
CA SER A 55 -11.04 -48.60 21.61
C SER A 55 -10.94 -47.24 22.31
N ALA A 56 -12.00 -46.85 23.05
CA ALA A 56 -12.13 -45.72 23.99
C ALA A 56 -12.49 -44.35 23.37
N ILE A 57 -13.49 -43.57 23.81
CA ILE A 57 -14.45 -43.60 24.93
C ILE A 57 -15.61 -42.67 24.49
N TRP A 58 -16.85 -43.04 24.82
CA TRP A 58 -18.00 -42.13 24.84
C TRP A 58 -17.88 -41.16 26.03
N MET A 59 -17.88 -39.85 25.80
CA MET A 59 -18.41 -38.82 26.71
C MET A 59 -18.53 -37.47 25.96
N PRO A 60 -19.41 -36.57 26.41
CA PRO A 60 -20.33 -35.82 25.56
C PRO A 60 -19.81 -34.46 25.08
N ALA A 61 -20.46 -34.00 24.01
CA ALA A 61 -20.59 -32.63 23.54
C ALA A 61 -20.03 -31.52 24.47
N LEU A 62 -18.78 -31.13 24.23
CA LEU A 62 -18.39 -29.73 24.26
C LEU A 62 -18.29 -29.29 22.81
N VAL A 63 -19.43 -28.82 22.28
CA VAL A 63 -19.46 -27.92 21.14
C VAL A 63 -18.78 -26.64 21.61
N GLY A 64 -17.45 -26.65 21.61
CA GLY A 64 -16.68 -25.45 21.43
C GLY A 64 -17.00 -24.97 20.02
N ALA A 65 -18.06 -24.18 19.90
CA ALA A 65 -18.23 -23.31 18.76
C ALA A 65 -16.94 -22.48 18.71
N GLN A 66 -16.00 -22.89 17.87
CA GLN A 66 -15.04 -21.95 17.31
C GLN A 66 -15.90 -20.95 16.55
N ALA A 67 -16.25 -19.87 17.25
CA ALA A 67 -16.67 -18.65 16.59
C ALA A 67 -15.65 -18.41 15.47
N PRO A 68 -16.10 -18.17 14.23
CA PRO A 68 -15.16 -17.83 13.16
C PRO A 68 -14.29 -16.70 13.71
N ALA A 69 -12.98 -16.90 13.67
CA ALA A 69 -12.03 -15.87 14.04
C ALA A 69 -12.49 -14.60 13.35
N GLY A 70 -13.04 -13.66 14.12
CA GLY A 70 -13.52 -12.42 13.58
C GLY A 70 -12.32 -11.79 12.92
N ASN A 71 -12.36 -11.68 11.60
CA ASN A 71 -11.33 -10.98 10.84
C ASN A 71 -11.19 -9.61 11.49
N ALA A 72 -10.08 -9.38 12.21
CA ALA A 72 -9.67 -8.02 12.50
C ALA A 72 -9.72 -7.28 11.16
N PRO A 73 -10.33 -6.08 11.06
CA PRO A 73 -10.48 -5.39 9.79
C PRO A 73 -9.10 -5.35 9.14
N ALA A 74 -8.95 -5.83 7.90
CA ALA A 74 -7.64 -6.17 7.34
C ALA A 74 -6.61 -5.03 7.41
N GLN A 75 -7.07 -3.78 7.50
CA GLN A 75 -6.29 -2.57 7.83
C GLN A 75 -5.46 -2.63 9.14
N GLN A 76 -5.88 -3.44 10.11
CA GLN A 76 -5.23 -3.62 11.41
C GLN A 76 -4.21 -4.76 11.43
N SER A 77 -4.15 -5.59 10.38
CA SER A 77 -3.12 -6.63 10.29
C SER A 77 -1.74 -5.99 10.09
N ALA A 78 -0.72 -6.57 10.73
CA ALA A 78 0.65 -6.08 10.60
C ALA A 78 1.17 -6.20 9.15
N ALA A 79 0.75 -7.25 8.45
CA ALA A 79 1.03 -7.47 7.03
C ALA A 79 0.46 -6.35 6.16
N PHE A 80 -0.83 -6.00 6.34
CA PHE A 80 -1.43 -4.90 5.57
C PHE A 80 -0.76 -3.57 5.86
N ARG A 81 -0.45 -3.27 7.13
CA ARG A 81 0.27 -2.02 7.47
C ARG A 81 1.62 -1.93 6.79
N THR A 82 2.35 -3.06 6.71
CA THR A 82 3.64 -3.13 6.00
C THR A 82 3.45 -2.85 4.52
N CYS A 83 2.53 -3.55 3.86
CA CYS A 83 2.28 -3.37 2.43
C CYS A 83 1.71 -2.01 2.06
N ASP A 84 0.84 -1.45 2.91
CA ASP A 84 0.31 -0.10 2.74
C ASP A 84 1.45 0.93 2.82
N THR A 85 2.34 0.81 3.80
CA THR A 85 3.49 1.73 3.93
C THR A 85 4.48 1.59 2.77
N GLU A 86 4.80 0.37 2.31
CA GLU A 86 5.61 0.17 1.10
C GLU A 86 4.97 0.81 -0.14
N GLY A 87 3.67 0.60 -0.34
CA GLY A 87 2.94 1.18 -1.46
C GLY A 87 2.85 2.71 -1.39
N PHE A 88 2.69 3.30 -0.20
CA PHE A 88 2.74 4.75 -0.02
C PHE A 88 4.14 5.34 -0.23
N MET A 89 5.19 4.62 0.16
CA MET A 89 6.56 5.02 -0.12
C MET A 89 6.82 5.02 -1.63
N ALA A 90 6.46 3.93 -2.33
CA ALA A 90 6.54 3.82 -3.78
C ALA A 90 5.75 4.95 -4.47
N LEU A 91 4.54 5.25 -3.99
CA LEU A 91 3.70 6.32 -4.49
C LEU A 91 4.38 7.70 -4.38
N ASN A 92 4.96 8.00 -3.22
CA ASN A 92 5.59 9.30 -2.97
C ASN A 92 6.87 9.47 -3.78
N ILE A 93 7.72 8.44 -3.87
CA ILE A 93 8.89 8.42 -4.76
C ILE A 93 8.46 8.63 -6.22
N ALA A 94 7.43 7.90 -6.67
CA ALA A 94 6.92 8.00 -8.04
C ALA A 94 6.32 9.37 -8.36
N ARG A 95 5.62 10.00 -7.43
CA ARG A 95 5.11 11.36 -7.60
C ARG A 95 6.24 12.37 -7.72
N VAL A 96 7.25 12.32 -6.84
CA VAL A 96 8.41 13.22 -6.91
C VAL A 96 9.10 13.09 -8.26
N TYR A 97 9.34 11.86 -8.73
CA TYR A 97 9.99 11.64 -10.02
C TYR A 97 9.09 12.05 -11.20
N MET A 98 7.91 11.43 -11.34
CA MET A 98 7.12 11.52 -12.56
C MET A 98 6.40 12.87 -12.69
N ALA A 99 5.87 13.42 -11.58
CA ALA A 99 5.23 14.73 -11.59
C ALA A 99 6.24 15.88 -11.45
N GLY A 100 7.45 15.62 -10.95
CA GLY A 100 8.55 16.60 -10.85
C GLY A 100 9.38 16.77 -12.12
N GLY A 101 9.01 16.12 -13.23
CA GLY A 101 9.71 16.26 -14.52
C GLY A 101 10.82 15.23 -14.76
N ARG A 102 10.75 14.07 -14.10
CA ARG A 102 11.61 12.89 -14.29
C ARG A 102 13.10 13.16 -14.04
N LYS A 103 13.41 13.98 -13.04
CA LYS A 103 14.78 14.25 -12.60
C LYS A 103 15.14 13.30 -11.46
N ARG A 104 16.08 12.39 -11.68
CA ARG A 104 16.55 11.45 -10.64
C ARG A 104 17.10 12.18 -9.41
N ASP A 105 17.76 13.32 -9.62
CA ASP A 105 18.32 14.17 -8.57
C ASP A 105 17.25 14.76 -7.62
N ASP A 106 15.99 14.82 -8.06
CA ASP A 106 14.89 15.27 -7.20
C ASP A 106 14.42 14.18 -6.23
N VAL A 107 14.85 12.93 -6.41
CA VAL A 107 14.40 11.75 -5.64
C VAL A 107 15.53 11.19 -4.77
N LEU A 108 16.72 11.04 -5.33
CA LEU A 108 17.86 10.38 -4.67
C LEU A 108 18.21 10.97 -3.28
N PRO A 109 18.14 12.29 -3.02
CA PRO A 109 18.40 12.84 -1.69
C PRO A 109 17.40 12.40 -0.61
N TYR A 110 16.21 11.94 -1.00
CA TYR A 110 15.12 11.58 -0.08
C TYR A 110 15.17 10.13 0.36
N VAL A 111 15.73 9.27 -0.48
CA VAL A 111 15.86 7.83 -0.23
C VAL A 111 17.24 7.45 0.27
N ARG A 112 18.22 8.37 0.24
CA ARG A 112 19.60 8.11 0.65
C ARG A 112 19.66 7.51 2.05
N GLY A 113 20.31 6.36 2.18
CA GLY A 113 20.47 5.64 3.44
C GLY A 113 19.32 4.66 3.75
N SER A 114 18.25 4.67 2.96
CA SER A 114 17.19 3.65 2.98
C SER A 114 17.47 2.63 1.87
N ALA A 115 17.93 1.42 2.23
CA ALA A 115 18.19 0.38 1.24
C ALA A 115 16.92 -0.02 0.46
N PHE A 116 15.75 0.01 1.12
CA PHE A 116 14.47 -0.24 0.48
C PHE A 116 14.08 0.91 -0.47
N GLY A 117 14.22 2.16 -0.01
CA GLY A 117 13.89 3.34 -0.81
C GLY A 117 14.79 3.55 -2.02
N GLU A 118 16.10 3.31 -1.87
CA GLU A 118 17.06 3.39 -2.97
C GLU A 118 16.72 2.37 -4.06
N ARG A 119 16.39 1.13 -3.67
CA ARG A 119 15.95 0.10 -4.61
C ARG A 119 14.65 0.49 -5.30
N LEU A 120 13.63 0.95 -4.56
CA LEU A 120 12.37 1.42 -5.16
C LEU A 120 12.59 2.54 -6.17
N ALA A 121 13.48 3.49 -5.87
CA ALA A 121 13.79 4.59 -6.77
C ALA A 121 14.44 4.08 -8.07
N LEU A 122 15.40 3.16 -7.98
CA LEU A 122 16.03 2.55 -9.16
C LEU A 122 15.03 1.77 -10.02
N GLU A 123 14.22 0.92 -9.40
CA GLU A 123 13.16 0.16 -10.09
C GLU A 123 12.17 1.08 -10.82
N LEU A 124 11.78 2.19 -10.17
CA LEU A 124 10.93 3.20 -10.79
C LEU A 124 11.62 3.85 -12.00
N PHE A 125 12.89 4.23 -11.88
CA PHE A 125 13.60 4.89 -12.97
C PHE A 125 13.69 3.98 -14.19
N GLU A 126 14.11 2.73 -13.97
CA GLU A 126 14.20 1.72 -15.03
C GLU A 126 12.82 1.45 -15.66
N GLY A 127 11.79 1.27 -14.85
CA GLY A 127 10.43 1.03 -15.36
C GLY A 127 9.85 2.20 -16.15
N VAL A 128 10.15 3.45 -15.77
CA VAL A 128 9.73 4.63 -16.54
C VAL A 128 10.53 4.75 -17.84
N ASP A 129 11.84 4.52 -17.80
CA ASP A 129 12.73 4.59 -18.96
C ASP A 129 12.38 3.50 -19.99
N ASN A 130 11.93 2.34 -19.53
CA ASN A 130 11.44 1.23 -20.36
C ASN A 130 9.95 1.35 -20.76
N ALA A 131 9.28 2.45 -20.40
CA ALA A 131 7.85 2.70 -20.65
C ALA A 131 6.87 1.66 -20.03
N GLU A 132 7.34 0.91 -19.04
CA GLU A 132 6.54 -0.04 -18.24
C GLU A 132 5.69 0.69 -17.19
N VAL A 133 6.23 1.78 -16.62
CA VAL A 133 5.53 2.63 -15.65
C VAL A 133 5.02 3.90 -16.32
N LYS A 134 3.72 3.97 -16.57
CA LYS A 134 3.06 5.11 -17.24
C LYS A 134 2.49 6.15 -16.28
N HIS A 135 2.15 5.74 -15.05
CA HIS A 135 1.59 6.61 -14.03
C HIS A 135 2.13 6.23 -12.65
N TYR A 136 2.34 7.21 -11.77
CA TYR A 136 2.89 6.98 -10.42
C TYR A 136 2.03 6.03 -9.57
N ALA A 137 0.71 6.08 -9.74
CA ALA A 137 -0.22 5.18 -9.06
C ALA A 137 -0.14 3.73 -9.56
N ASP A 138 0.33 3.49 -10.80
CA ASP A 138 0.55 2.13 -11.31
C ASP A 138 1.71 1.47 -10.56
N PHE A 139 2.80 2.23 -10.35
CA PHE A 139 3.96 1.76 -9.61
C PHE A 139 3.60 1.39 -8.16
N ALA A 140 2.87 2.28 -7.47
CA ALA A 140 2.41 2.03 -6.10
C ALA A 140 1.50 0.79 -5.99
N ALA A 141 0.56 0.62 -6.93
CA ALA A 141 -0.31 -0.54 -6.96
C ALA A 141 0.46 -1.84 -7.22
N GLY A 142 1.47 -1.81 -8.10
CA GLY A 142 2.38 -2.93 -8.33
C GLY A 142 3.11 -3.34 -7.06
N LYS A 143 3.67 -2.37 -6.32
CA LYS A 143 4.39 -2.64 -5.06
C LYS A 143 3.49 -3.16 -3.94
N LEU A 144 2.26 -2.66 -3.85
CA LEU A 144 1.27 -3.24 -2.94
C LEU A 144 0.98 -4.71 -3.29
N GLN A 145 0.82 -5.04 -4.58
CA GLN A 145 0.57 -6.41 -5.01
C GLN A 145 1.77 -7.34 -4.75
N GLU A 146 2.98 -6.88 -5.05
CA GLU A 146 4.22 -7.61 -4.77
C GLU A 146 4.37 -7.89 -3.27
N CYS A 147 4.12 -6.89 -2.42
CA CYS A 147 4.12 -7.07 -0.97
C CYS A 147 3.03 -8.04 -0.52
N ALA A 148 1.81 -7.90 -1.03
CA ALA A 148 0.71 -8.80 -0.65
C ALA A 148 1.02 -10.26 -0.99
N VAL A 149 1.66 -10.53 -2.13
CA VAL A 149 2.13 -11.88 -2.47
C VAL A 149 3.17 -12.36 -1.46
N ARG A 150 4.14 -11.51 -1.11
CA ARG A 150 5.20 -11.82 -0.15
C ARG A 150 4.66 -12.11 1.26
N GLU A 151 3.65 -11.35 1.69
CA GLU A 151 3.00 -11.49 2.99
C GLU A 151 1.83 -12.50 3.00
N ALA A 152 1.62 -13.24 1.90
CA ALA A 152 0.50 -14.17 1.70
C ALA A 152 -0.89 -13.54 2.00
N MET A 153 -1.04 -12.26 1.66
CA MET A 153 -2.28 -11.51 1.80
C MET A 153 -3.16 -11.66 0.57
N ASP A 154 -4.41 -12.06 0.78
CA ASP A 154 -5.44 -11.98 -0.25
C ASP A 154 -6.08 -10.59 -0.25
N LEU A 155 -5.68 -9.75 -1.21
CA LEU A 155 -6.25 -8.41 -1.37
C LEU A 155 -7.66 -8.42 -2.00
N GLN A 156 -8.10 -9.53 -2.62
CA GLN A 156 -9.40 -9.67 -3.31
C GLN A 156 -9.80 -8.51 -4.23
N GLN A 157 -8.86 -7.72 -4.74
CA GLN A 157 -9.13 -6.58 -5.61
C GLN A 157 -8.24 -6.62 -6.86
N PRO A 158 -8.79 -6.24 -8.03
CA PRO A 158 -7.99 -6.16 -9.25
C PRO A 158 -7.02 -4.96 -9.22
N ALA A 159 -5.90 -5.08 -9.94
CA ALA A 159 -4.84 -4.06 -10.01
C ALA A 159 -5.35 -2.66 -10.37
N TRP A 160 -6.33 -2.56 -11.27
CA TRP A 160 -6.92 -1.27 -11.67
C TRP A 160 -7.62 -0.56 -10.49
N LYS A 161 -8.21 -1.31 -9.55
CA LYS A 161 -8.88 -0.72 -8.37
C LYS A 161 -7.84 -0.16 -7.41
N MET A 162 -6.78 -0.91 -7.13
CA MET A 162 -5.66 -0.44 -6.30
C MET A 162 -5.04 0.84 -6.87
N ARG A 163 -4.82 0.90 -8.19
CA ARG A 163 -4.36 2.10 -8.88
C ARG A 163 -5.29 3.30 -8.64
N ILE A 164 -6.60 3.13 -8.85
CA ILE A 164 -7.58 4.21 -8.61
C ILE A 164 -7.56 4.66 -7.15
N CYS A 165 -7.45 3.73 -6.21
CA CYS A 165 -7.42 4.05 -4.79
C CYS A 165 -6.18 4.82 -4.38
N TYR A 166 -5.01 4.47 -4.93
CA TYR A 166 -3.80 5.28 -4.72
C TYR A 166 -3.91 6.66 -5.36
N ALA A 167 -4.44 6.75 -6.58
CA ALA A 167 -4.66 8.03 -7.25
C ALA A 167 -5.56 8.95 -6.40
N ARG A 168 -6.68 8.43 -5.85
CA ARG A 168 -7.60 9.18 -4.98
C ARG A 168 -6.95 9.83 -3.76
N THR A 169 -5.82 9.31 -3.28
CA THR A 169 -5.08 9.93 -2.17
C THR A 169 -4.49 11.31 -2.53
N ASP A 170 -4.36 11.64 -3.82
CA ASP A 170 -3.97 12.98 -4.29
C ASP A 170 -4.95 14.07 -3.81
N ILE A 171 -6.21 13.73 -3.58
CA ILE A 171 -7.21 14.65 -3.02
C ILE A 171 -6.73 15.19 -1.67
N ALA A 172 -6.36 14.30 -0.75
CA ALA A 172 -5.88 14.67 0.58
C ALA A 172 -4.59 15.50 0.51
N PHE A 173 -3.70 15.15 -0.43
CA PHE A 173 -2.47 15.90 -0.65
C PHE A 173 -2.72 17.36 -1.05
N PHE A 174 -3.50 17.58 -2.11
CA PHE A 174 -3.71 18.93 -2.62
C PHE A 174 -4.48 19.81 -1.64
N LEU A 175 -5.46 19.23 -0.93
CA LEU A 175 -6.17 19.93 0.13
C LEU A 175 -5.25 20.33 1.29
N ASP A 176 -4.34 19.45 1.72
CA ASP A 176 -3.38 19.78 2.78
C ASP A 176 -2.37 20.84 2.34
N MET A 177 -1.92 20.79 1.08
CA MET A 177 -1.08 21.84 0.50
C MET A 177 -1.77 23.20 0.54
N ASP A 178 -3.01 23.29 0.03
CA ASP A 178 -3.75 24.54 -0.03
C ASP A 178 -4.02 25.07 1.39
N ARG A 179 -4.40 24.18 2.33
CA ARG A 179 -4.56 24.50 3.76
C ARG A 179 -3.28 25.09 4.37
N LYS A 180 -2.13 24.47 4.14
CA LYS A 180 -0.81 24.94 4.63
C LYS A 180 -0.41 26.30 4.06
N THR A 181 -0.95 26.67 2.90
CA THR A 181 -0.75 28.01 2.30
C THR A 181 -1.81 29.03 2.71
N GLY A 182 -2.71 28.68 3.64
CA GLY A 182 -3.73 29.58 4.17
C GLY A 182 -4.99 29.70 3.30
N ALA A 183 -5.18 28.85 2.29
CA ALA A 183 -6.43 28.83 1.54
C ALA A 183 -7.56 28.30 2.43
N ASP A 184 -8.74 28.91 2.35
CA ASP A 184 -9.94 28.38 2.98
C ASP A 184 -10.40 27.08 2.30
N ARG A 185 -11.27 26.32 2.99
CA ARG A 185 -11.75 25.02 2.53
C ARG A 185 -12.43 25.09 1.16
N GLN A 186 -13.27 26.09 0.92
CA GLN A 186 -14.03 26.19 -0.32
C GLN A 186 -13.11 26.51 -1.51
N SER A 187 -12.14 27.40 -1.30
CA SER A 187 -11.09 27.68 -2.29
C SER A 187 -10.25 26.44 -2.61
N ALA A 188 -9.84 25.68 -1.59
CA ALA A 188 -9.06 24.45 -1.78
C ALA A 188 -9.85 23.33 -2.47
N GLU A 189 -11.15 23.18 -2.16
CA GLU A 189 -12.04 22.26 -2.86
C GLU A 189 -12.12 22.58 -4.37
N ALA A 190 -12.31 23.86 -4.72
CA ALA A 190 -12.37 24.31 -6.10
C ALA A 190 -11.04 24.08 -6.84
N LYS A 191 -9.91 24.51 -6.27
CA LYS A 191 -8.57 24.29 -6.85
C LYS A 191 -8.24 22.81 -7.02
N THR A 192 -8.61 21.98 -6.05
CA THR A 192 -8.43 20.53 -6.13
C THR A 192 -9.27 19.94 -7.27
N ALA A 193 -10.53 20.37 -7.41
CA ALA A 193 -11.42 19.91 -8.47
C ALA A 193 -11.01 20.39 -9.88
N GLU A 194 -10.31 21.52 -9.99
CA GLU A 194 -9.70 22.01 -11.24
C GLU A 194 -8.43 21.22 -11.59
N ARG A 195 -7.60 20.90 -10.59
CA ARG A 195 -6.35 20.14 -10.78
C ARG A 195 -6.61 18.67 -11.09
N LEU A 196 -7.60 18.07 -10.44
CA LEU A 196 -7.97 16.66 -10.57
C LEU A 196 -9.19 16.50 -11.50
N THR A 197 -8.92 16.50 -12.80
CA THR A 197 -9.97 16.63 -13.84
C THR A 197 -10.77 15.36 -14.12
N ASN A 198 -10.22 14.17 -13.85
CA ASN A 198 -10.94 12.91 -14.08
C ASN A 198 -12.03 12.71 -13.00
N ARG A 199 -13.29 12.99 -13.34
CA ARG A 199 -14.43 12.93 -12.42
C ARG A 199 -14.80 11.52 -11.95
N GLU A 200 -14.45 10.48 -12.71
CA GLU A 200 -14.68 9.09 -12.31
C GLU A 200 -13.71 8.66 -11.19
N VAL A 201 -12.46 9.13 -11.29
CA VAL A 201 -11.44 8.89 -10.27
C VAL A 201 -11.65 9.84 -9.08
N TYR A 202 -11.97 11.11 -9.35
CA TYR A 202 -12.04 12.20 -8.36
C TYR A 202 -13.45 12.83 -8.30
N PRO A 203 -14.47 12.12 -7.79
CA PRO A 203 -15.83 12.66 -7.71
C PRO A 203 -15.88 13.81 -6.69
N SER A 204 -16.66 14.86 -6.98
CA SER A 204 -16.75 16.06 -6.14
C SER A 204 -17.16 15.76 -4.70
N GLY A 205 -18.05 14.77 -4.49
CA GLY A 205 -18.46 14.34 -3.15
C GLY A 205 -17.29 13.77 -2.32
N LEU A 206 -16.34 13.08 -2.97
CA LEU A 206 -15.13 12.60 -2.30
C LEU A 206 -14.22 13.77 -1.93
N ILE A 207 -14.02 14.73 -2.84
CA ILE A 207 -13.23 15.95 -2.57
C ILE A 207 -13.78 16.69 -1.35
N GLN A 208 -15.09 16.95 -1.32
CA GLN A 208 -15.74 17.62 -0.19
C GLN A 208 -15.61 16.84 1.12
N SER A 209 -15.75 15.51 1.07
CA SER A 209 -15.61 14.66 2.25
C SER A 209 -14.20 14.71 2.84
N VAL A 210 -13.19 14.59 1.98
CA VAL A 210 -11.79 14.65 2.40
C VAL A 210 -11.41 16.07 2.85
N ALA A 211 -11.93 17.12 2.20
CA ALA A 211 -11.71 18.50 2.60
C ALA A 211 -12.21 18.78 4.01
N ARG A 212 -13.38 18.26 4.40
CA ARG A 212 -13.86 18.34 5.79
C ARG A 212 -12.88 17.69 6.75
N ALA A 213 -12.33 16.52 6.45
CA ALA A 213 -11.35 15.86 7.30
C ALA A 213 -10.07 16.71 7.43
N ILE A 214 -9.48 17.11 6.30
CA ILE A 214 -8.23 17.90 6.26
C ILE A 214 -8.35 19.24 7.00
N TYR A 215 -9.49 19.93 6.90
CA TYR A 215 -9.69 21.24 7.53
C TYR A 215 -10.24 21.20 8.96
N ALA A 216 -10.71 20.04 9.43
CA ALA A 216 -11.23 19.92 10.80
C ALA A 216 -10.12 19.75 11.86
N LEU A 217 -8.86 19.51 11.48
CA LEU A 217 -7.80 19.17 12.43
C LEU A 217 -6.54 20.04 12.25
N GLU A 218 -5.93 20.39 13.39
CA GLU A 218 -4.65 21.09 13.46
C GLU A 218 -3.53 20.16 12.99
N GLY A 219 -3.00 20.46 11.80
CA GLY A 219 -2.26 19.50 10.99
C GLY A 219 -0.88 19.09 11.50
N SER A 220 -0.72 17.80 11.75
CA SER A 220 0.56 17.09 11.77
C SER A 220 0.78 16.30 10.47
N PRO A 221 2.03 16.01 10.05
CA PRO A 221 2.29 15.14 8.90
C PRO A 221 1.71 13.72 9.06
N GLU A 222 1.69 13.19 10.29
CA GLU A 222 1.07 11.91 10.63
C GLU A 222 -0.43 11.89 10.34
N TYR A 223 -1.09 13.04 10.51
CA TYR A 223 -2.50 13.19 10.20
C TYR A 223 -2.78 13.06 8.70
N LEU A 224 -1.95 13.66 7.85
CA LEU A 224 -2.10 13.53 6.39
C LEU A 224 -1.96 12.07 5.94
N ARG A 225 -0.95 11.35 6.45
CA ARG A 225 -0.78 9.90 6.18
C ARG A 225 -2.01 9.10 6.59
N ARG A 226 -2.60 9.41 7.74
CA ARG A 226 -3.83 8.77 8.22
C ARG A 226 -5.00 9.03 7.28
N VAL A 227 -5.25 10.28 6.90
CA VAL A 227 -6.35 10.63 5.97
C VAL A 227 -6.15 9.95 4.61
N MET A 228 -4.92 9.97 4.08
CA MET A 228 -4.60 9.26 2.84
C MET A 228 -4.85 7.75 2.96
N GLY A 229 -4.44 7.14 4.07
CA GLY A 229 -4.70 5.73 4.35
C GLY A 229 -6.19 5.42 4.45
N THR A 230 -6.99 6.29 5.07
CA THR A 230 -8.45 6.17 5.11
C THR A 230 -9.05 6.26 3.70
N VAL A 231 -8.63 7.24 2.88
CA VAL A 231 -9.10 7.38 1.50
C VAL A 231 -8.78 6.13 0.68
N PHE A 232 -7.55 5.64 0.79
CA PHE A 232 -7.11 4.42 0.11
C PHE A 232 -7.95 3.21 0.55
N TRP A 233 -8.03 2.97 1.86
CA TRP A 233 -8.72 1.82 2.43
C TRP A 233 -10.22 1.81 2.12
N THR A 234 -10.90 2.95 2.27
CA THR A 234 -12.32 3.08 1.93
C THR A 234 -12.56 2.86 0.45
N CYS A 235 -11.66 3.31 -0.42
CA CYS A 235 -11.76 3.01 -1.86
C CYS A 235 -11.55 1.52 -2.16
N LEU A 236 -10.55 0.89 -1.53
CA LEU A 236 -10.20 -0.50 -1.79
C LEU A 236 -11.34 -1.43 -1.38
N ASN A 237 -12.00 -1.12 -0.26
CA ASN A 237 -13.06 -1.93 0.35
C ASN A 237 -14.47 -1.38 0.11
N SER A 238 -14.62 -0.28 -0.63
CA SER A 238 -15.94 0.03 -1.17
C SER A 238 -16.26 -1.07 -2.16
N ASP A 239 -17.20 -1.94 -1.80
CA ASP A 239 -17.91 -2.74 -2.79
C ASP A 239 -18.36 -1.74 -3.84
N ALA A 240 -17.84 -1.89 -5.06
CA ALA A 240 -18.36 -1.13 -6.18
C ALA A 240 -19.87 -1.37 -6.12
N SER A 241 -20.62 -0.31 -5.85
CA SER A 241 -22.06 -0.35 -5.79
C SER A 241 -22.56 -1.14 -6.99
N LYS A 242 -22.98 -2.38 -6.72
CA LYS A 242 -23.82 -3.32 -7.47
C LYS A 242 -23.86 -3.13 -8.98
N ASP A 243 -23.67 -4.24 -9.71
CA ASP A 243 -24.40 -4.53 -10.95
C ASP A 243 -24.78 -3.30 -11.80
N ARG A 244 -23.94 -2.97 -12.76
CA ARG A 244 -24.41 -2.34 -14.00
C ARG A 244 -23.82 -3.06 -15.18
#